data_AF-A0A1J9QGR9-F1
#
_entry.id   AF-A0A1J9QGR9-F1
#
_cell.length_a   1.000
_cell.length_b   1.000
_cell.length_c   1.000
_cell.angle_alpha   90.00
_cell.angle_beta   90.00
_cell.angle_gamma   90.00
#
_symmetry.space_group_name_H-M   'P 1'
#
loop_
_entity.id
_entity.type
_entity.pdbx_description
1 polymer ?
#
loop_
_entity_poly.entity_id
_entity_poly.type
_entity_poly.pdbx_seq_one_letter_code
_entity_poly.pdbx_strand_id
1 'polypeptide(L)'
;MLDSYNEGLPASTLALPNISAFSSQPKSEASASDAEIYIREIIPSTVNATKNNLNRRQHPELICYNSQDQPRMKWAANGRNAISEIGKKQDNIKGKSIYEVTRKFCSESHGFKFDESRGKAEKIYWFQNAWKNFPSPFVPVSIRVLNHGKIGTLDGKVCGDMMAKLISSCIAQKKSSLDHFRGGDIADGTGNKAWVYHIFCDVGYCLG
;
A
#
# COMPACT_ATOMS: atom_id res chain seq x y z
N MET A 1 51.68 19.20 18.31
CA MET A 1 51.94 20.64 18.52
C MET A 1 52.63 21.15 17.27
N LEU A 2 51.86 21.71 16.34
CA LEU A 2 52.27 22.56 15.23
C LEU A 2 50.97 23.08 14.61
N ASP A 3 50.81 24.39 14.57
CA ASP A 3 49.59 25.07 14.13
C ASP A 3 49.59 25.30 12.61
N SER A 4 48.41 25.51 12.02
CA SER A 4 48.00 26.85 11.54
C SER A 4 47.05 26.82 10.33
N TYR A 5 45.79 27.19 10.60
CA TYR A 5 44.94 28.18 9.91
C TYR A 5 44.85 28.40 8.39
N ASN A 6 43.66 28.93 8.05
CA ASN A 6 43.26 29.75 6.90
C ASN A 6 43.08 29.04 5.55
N GLU A 7 42.16 29.43 4.68
CA GLU A 7 40.93 30.26 4.64
C GLU A 7 40.59 30.33 3.12
N GLY A 8 39.38 30.75 2.73
CA GLY A 8 39.16 31.19 1.34
C GLY A 8 37.97 30.57 0.61
N LEU A 9 36.79 31.15 0.82
CA LEU A 9 35.75 31.22 -0.21
C LEU A 9 36.13 32.28 -1.25
N PRO A 10 35.72 32.11 -2.52
CA PRO A 10 34.97 33.22 -3.13
C PRO A 10 33.70 32.76 -3.87
N ALA A 11 32.83 33.73 -4.13
CA ALA A 11 31.52 33.55 -4.77
C ALA A 11 31.44 34.20 -6.16
N SER A 12 30.26 34.10 -6.81
CA SER A 12 29.90 34.65 -8.13
C SER A 12 30.29 33.75 -9.33
N THR A 13 29.57 33.72 -10.46
CA THR A 13 28.69 34.76 -11.04
C THR A 13 27.53 34.15 -11.87
N LEU A 14 26.47 34.93 -12.09
CA LEU A 14 25.31 34.64 -12.95
C LEU A 14 25.67 34.53 -14.45
N ALA A 15 24.93 33.70 -15.21
CA ALA A 15 24.67 33.92 -16.65
C ALA A 15 23.40 33.18 -17.14
N LEU A 16 22.45 33.93 -17.71
CA LEU A 16 21.33 33.47 -18.54
C LEU A 16 21.65 33.79 -20.01
N PRO A 17 21.19 32.98 -20.98
CA PRO A 17 20.95 33.45 -22.35
C PRO A 17 19.47 33.77 -22.63
N ASN A 18 19.26 34.77 -23.49
CA ASN A 18 17.96 35.35 -23.88
C ASN A 18 18.17 36.14 -25.20
N ILE A 19 17.21 36.38 -26.11
CA ILE A 19 15.76 36.09 -26.18
C ILE A 19 15.40 35.81 -27.66
N SER A 20 14.33 35.03 -27.94
CA SER A 20 13.50 35.14 -29.16
C SER A 20 14.14 34.76 -30.52
N ALA A 21 13.43 34.51 -31.63
CA ALA A 21 12.00 34.64 -31.98
C ALA A 21 11.60 33.47 -32.95
N PHE A 22 10.54 33.43 -33.77
CA PHE A 22 9.45 34.37 -34.13
C PHE A 22 8.27 33.58 -34.77
N SER A 23 7.01 33.87 -34.39
CA SER A 23 5.74 33.71 -35.17
C SER A 23 5.38 32.34 -35.83
N SER A 24 4.21 31.75 -35.60
CA SER A 24 2.91 32.40 -35.86
C SER A 24 1.72 31.68 -35.19
N GLN A 25 0.78 32.48 -34.69
CA GLN A 25 -0.55 32.09 -34.23
C GLN A 25 -1.56 32.87 -35.10
N PRO A 26 -2.69 32.27 -35.49
CA PRO A 26 -3.96 32.54 -34.78
C PRO A 26 -4.85 31.27 -34.71
N LYS A 27 -5.93 31.15 -33.95
CA LYS A 27 -6.55 31.84 -32.80
C LYS A 27 -7.88 31.10 -32.65
N SER A 28 -8.21 30.58 -31.48
CA SER A 28 -9.60 30.29 -31.10
C SER A 28 -9.72 30.55 -29.60
N GLU A 29 -10.54 31.53 -29.25
CA GLU A 29 -10.84 31.92 -27.88
C GLU A 29 -12.02 31.11 -27.32
N ALA A 30 -12.40 31.43 -26.08
CA ALA A 30 -13.58 30.97 -25.35
C ALA A 30 -13.55 29.52 -24.82
N SER A 31 -13.97 29.25 -23.58
CA SER A 31 -14.23 30.15 -22.46
C SER A 31 -14.05 29.38 -21.15
N ALA A 32 -13.71 30.08 -20.06
CA ALA A 32 -14.03 29.56 -18.74
C ALA A 32 -15.56 29.52 -18.57
N SER A 33 -16.06 28.45 -17.98
CA SER A 33 -17.39 28.41 -17.36
C SER A 33 -17.30 27.46 -16.17
N ASP A 34 -17.61 27.96 -14.99
CA ASP A 34 -17.68 27.17 -13.77
C ASP A 34 -18.65 26.00 -13.94
N ALA A 35 -18.14 24.79 -13.73
CA ALA A 35 -18.96 23.60 -13.56
C ALA A 35 -18.95 23.25 -12.06
N GLU A 36 -19.90 23.82 -11.32
CA GLU A 36 -20.21 23.41 -9.96
C GLU A 36 -20.39 21.88 -9.93
N ILE A 37 -19.67 21.19 -9.05
CA ILE A 37 -19.84 19.74 -8.88
C ILE A 37 -21.14 19.50 -8.08
N TYR A 38 -22.27 19.58 -8.79
CA TYR A 38 -23.58 19.31 -8.23
C TYR A 38 -23.77 17.79 -8.07
N ILE A 39 -23.39 17.25 -6.92
CA ILE A 39 -23.55 15.83 -6.59
C ILE A 39 -25.04 15.49 -6.42
N ARG A 40 -25.73 15.18 -7.52
CA ARG A 40 -27.00 14.43 -7.57
C ARG A 40 -27.17 13.61 -8.87
N GLU A 41 -26.21 12.73 -9.17
CA GLU A 41 -26.52 11.61 -10.08
C GLU A 41 -27.41 10.58 -9.36
N ILE A 42 -28.71 10.69 -9.62
CA ILE A 42 -29.65 9.60 -9.37
C ILE A 42 -29.33 8.51 -10.40
N ILE A 43 -28.74 7.40 -9.95
CA ILE A 43 -28.37 6.27 -10.82
C ILE A 43 -29.64 5.76 -11.54
N PRO A 44 -29.74 5.87 -12.88
CA PRO A 44 -30.85 5.30 -13.61
C PRO A 44 -30.76 3.76 -13.53
N SER A 45 -31.82 3.11 -13.08
CA SER A 45 -31.87 1.68 -12.74
C SER A 45 -31.87 0.72 -13.95
N THR A 46 -31.24 1.10 -15.06
CA THR A 46 -31.24 0.39 -16.34
C THR A 46 -29.89 0.37 -17.06
N VAL A 47 -28.77 0.35 -16.33
CA VAL A 47 -27.45 0.03 -16.92
C VAL A 47 -27.32 -1.49 -17.08
N ASN A 48 -27.69 -2.00 -18.24
CA ASN A 48 -27.56 -3.41 -18.60
C ASN A 48 -26.06 -3.75 -18.82
N ALA A 49 -25.40 -4.22 -17.75
CA ALA A 49 -23.96 -4.44 -17.68
C ALA A 49 -23.39 -5.43 -18.73
N THR A 50 -24.26 -6.17 -19.42
CA THR A 50 -23.91 -7.11 -20.49
C THR A 50 -23.60 -6.42 -21.83
N LYS A 51 -24.00 -5.16 -22.04
CA LYS A 51 -23.87 -4.47 -23.33
C LYS A 51 -22.57 -3.66 -23.49
N ASN A 52 -21.96 -3.27 -22.37
CA ASN A 52 -20.60 -2.74 -22.34
C ASN A 52 -19.71 -3.85 -21.78
N ASN A 53 -18.62 -4.21 -22.47
CA ASN A 53 -17.60 -5.15 -21.98
C ASN A 53 -16.78 -4.56 -20.82
N LEU A 54 -17.47 -4.22 -19.73
CA LEU A 54 -16.90 -3.85 -18.45
C LEU A 54 -16.35 -5.11 -17.79
N ASN A 55 -15.20 -5.57 -18.28
CA ASN A 55 -14.42 -6.60 -17.63
C ASN A 55 -14.26 -6.21 -16.16
N ARG A 56 -14.86 -7.01 -15.28
CA ARG A 56 -14.83 -6.81 -13.82
C ARG A 56 -13.36 -6.66 -13.44
N ARG A 57 -12.97 -5.50 -12.89
CA ARG A 57 -11.56 -5.12 -12.70
C ARG A 57 -10.78 -6.30 -12.10
N GLN A 58 -9.88 -6.87 -12.88
CA GLN A 58 -8.99 -7.92 -12.41
C GLN A 58 -8.17 -7.34 -11.25
N HIS A 59 -8.10 -8.04 -10.12
CA HIS A 59 -7.10 -7.67 -9.11
C HIS A 59 -5.71 -7.84 -9.74
N PRO A 60 -4.82 -6.85 -9.63
CA PRO A 60 -3.44 -6.98 -10.10
C PRO A 60 -2.76 -8.18 -9.43
N GLU A 61 -1.81 -8.81 -10.13
CA GLU A 61 -1.08 -9.95 -9.55
C GLU A 61 -0.30 -9.52 -8.30
N LEU A 62 0.22 -8.28 -8.27
CA LEU A 62 0.95 -7.67 -7.17
C LEU A 62 0.74 -6.14 -7.16
N ILE A 63 0.42 -5.56 -6.01
CA ILE A 63 0.44 -4.12 -5.74
C ILE A 63 1.34 -3.85 -4.51
N CYS A 64 2.22 -2.86 -4.61
CA CYS A 64 3.07 -2.42 -3.51
C CYS A 64 2.79 -0.96 -3.13
N TYR A 65 2.28 -0.74 -1.92
CA TYR A 65 1.74 0.57 -1.53
C TYR A 65 2.86 1.57 -1.24
N ASN A 66 2.59 2.82 -1.60
CA ASN A 66 3.48 3.97 -1.39
C ASN A 66 2.66 5.27 -1.47
N SER A 67 3.27 6.40 -1.06
CA SER A 67 2.59 7.70 -0.91
C SER A 67 2.39 8.47 -2.21
N GLN A 68 3.08 8.10 -3.28
CA GLN A 68 2.88 8.73 -4.59
C GLN A 68 1.57 8.19 -5.18
N ASP A 69 1.39 6.87 -5.13
CA ASP A 69 0.23 6.19 -5.69
C ASP A 69 -1.00 6.26 -4.76
N GLN A 70 -0.79 6.35 -3.43
CA GLN A 70 -1.85 6.50 -2.42
C GLN A 70 -1.52 7.59 -1.38
N PRO A 71 -1.69 8.89 -1.72
CA PRO A 71 -1.31 10.01 -0.84
C PRO A 71 -2.11 10.10 0.46
N ARG A 72 -3.27 9.42 0.53
CA ARG A 72 -4.06 9.26 1.75
C ARG A 72 -3.45 8.24 2.73
N MET A 73 -2.77 7.18 2.24
CA MET A 73 -2.15 6.18 3.12
C MET A 73 -0.87 6.71 3.78
N LYS A 74 -1.02 7.52 4.83
CA LYS A 74 0.06 8.17 5.58
C LYS A 74 0.65 7.27 6.67
N TRP A 75 0.92 5.99 6.40
CA TRP A 75 1.49 5.08 7.39
C TRP A 75 2.66 4.26 6.84
N ALA A 76 3.51 3.79 7.76
CA ALA A 76 4.55 2.80 7.54
C ALA A 76 4.88 2.09 8.86
N ALA A 77 5.19 0.80 8.81
CA ALA A 77 5.62 0.01 9.96
C ALA A 77 7.13 -0.24 9.95
N ASN A 78 7.76 -0.21 11.12
CA ASN A 78 9.07 -0.81 11.31
C ASN A 78 8.92 -2.35 11.37
N GLY A 79 8.78 -2.96 10.20
CA GLY A 79 8.62 -4.40 10.00
C GLY A 79 9.80 -5.27 10.45
N ARG A 80 10.84 -4.71 11.08
CA ARG A 80 11.89 -5.48 11.78
C ARG A 80 11.41 -6.01 13.14
N ASN A 81 10.54 -5.28 13.83
CA ASN A 81 10.16 -5.57 15.23
C ASN A 81 8.66 -5.36 15.47
N ALA A 82 7.90 -6.46 15.48
CA ALA A 82 6.54 -6.49 16.00
C ALA A 82 6.53 -6.32 17.54
N ILE A 83 5.41 -5.82 18.05
CA ILE A 83 5.21 -5.52 19.48
C ILE A 83 4.29 -6.58 20.12
N SER A 84 3.09 -6.77 19.57
CA SER A 84 2.07 -7.72 20.05
C SER A 84 0.98 -7.99 18.99
N GLU A 85 0.24 -9.09 19.13
CA GLU A 85 -0.99 -9.43 18.39
C GLU A 85 -2.19 -8.77 19.08
N ILE A 86 -3.00 -8.02 18.34
CA ILE A 86 -4.16 -7.30 18.91
C ILE A 86 -5.19 -8.30 19.43
N GLY A 87 -5.69 -8.07 20.65
CA GLY A 87 -6.68 -8.93 21.30
C GLY A 87 -6.10 -10.11 22.07
N LYS A 88 -4.78 -10.35 22.02
CA LYS A 88 -4.12 -11.34 22.88
C LYS A 88 -3.53 -10.70 24.14
N LYS A 89 -3.67 -11.40 25.27
CA LYS A 89 -3.09 -11.02 26.57
C LYS A 89 -1.60 -11.39 26.68
N GLN A 90 -1.20 -12.48 26.03
CA GLN A 90 0.17 -12.97 25.92
C GLN A 90 0.38 -13.54 24.53
N ASP A 91 1.55 -13.27 23.95
CA ASP A 91 2.04 -13.86 22.71
C ASP A 91 3.57 -13.93 22.74
N ASN A 92 4.15 -14.52 21.70
CA ASN A 92 5.60 -14.63 21.49
C ASN A 92 6.07 -13.83 20.25
N ILE A 93 5.37 -12.74 19.90
CA ILE A 93 5.64 -11.94 18.68
C ILE A 93 6.56 -10.75 18.91
N LYS A 94 6.81 -10.36 20.17
CA LYS A 94 7.68 -9.22 20.49
C LYS A 94 9.08 -9.40 19.90
N GLY A 95 9.53 -8.40 19.12
CA GLY A 95 10.84 -8.42 18.45
C GLY A 95 10.90 -9.30 17.19
N LYS A 96 9.76 -9.82 16.72
CA LYS A 96 9.69 -10.63 15.49
C LYS A 96 9.57 -9.77 14.25
N SER A 97 10.26 -10.17 13.19
CA SER A 97 10.16 -9.54 11.88
C SER A 97 8.79 -9.80 11.23
N ILE A 98 8.39 -8.94 10.29
CA ILE A 98 7.14 -9.10 9.54
C ILE A 98 7.07 -10.41 8.75
N TYR A 99 8.22 -10.97 8.35
CA TYR A 99 8.33 -12.33 7.78
C TYR A 99 7.98 -13.44 8.79
N GLU A 100 8.43 -13.31 10.05
CA GLU A 100 8.07 -14.25 11.11
C GLU A 100 6.60 -14.09 11.52
N VAL A 101 6.08 -12.85 11.56
CA VAL A 101 4.67 -12.59 11.89
C VAL A 101 3.73 -13.15 10.83
N THR A 102 4.01 -12.91 9.55
CA THR A 102 3.23 -13.50 8.44
C THR A 102 3.31 -15.01 8.42
N ARG A 103 4.50 -15.61 8.66
CA ARG A 103 4.64 -17.07 8.80
C ARG A 103 3.81 -17.62 9.96
N LYS A 104 3.80 -16.94 11.12
CA LYS A 104 2.97 -17.31 12.28
C LYS A 104 1.48 -17.24 11.93
N PHE A 105 1.02 -16.14 11.33
CA PHE A 105 -0.36 -15.98 10.87
C PHE A 105 -0.78 -17.10 9.92
N CYS A 106 0.05 -17.43 8.92
CA CYS A 106 -0.24 -18.49 7.96
C CYS A 106 -0.25 -19.89 8.58
N SER A 107 0.61 -20.16 9.56
CA SER A 107 0.60 -21.41 10.33
C SER A 107 -0.68 -21.53 11.20
N GLU A 108 -1.05 -20.46 11.91
CA GLU A 108 -2.29 -20.43 12.71
C GLU A 108 -3.58 -20.43 11.87
N SER A 109 -3.49 -20.03 10.60
CA SER A 109 -4.63 -19.99 9.64
C SER A 109 -4.67 -21.20 8.72
N HIS A 110 -3.76 -22.17 8.86
CA HIS A 110 -3.81 -23.40 8.11
C HIS A 110 -5.10 -24.17 8.41
N GLY A 111 -5.76 -24.70 7.37
CA GLY A 111 -7.06 -25.35 7.53
C GLY A 111 -8.24 -24.38 7.56
N PHE A 112 -8.03 -23.06 7.50
CA PHE A 112 -9.12 -22.09 7.37
C PHE A 112 -9.87 -22.34 6.06
N LYS A 113 -11.17 -22.61 6.16
CA LYS A 113 -12.05 -22.85 5.02
C LYS A 113 -12.61 -21.52 4.51
N PHE A 114 -12.41 -21.25 3.23
CA PHE A 114 -13.07 -20.19 2.49
C PHE A 114 -14.29 -20.77 1.76
N ASP A 115 -15.45 -20.18 2.05
CA ASP A 115 -16.75 -20.48 1.46
C ASP A 115 -17.42 -19.16 1.04
N GLU A 116 -18.65 -19.20 0.53
CA GLU A 116 -19.39 -18.01 0.07
C GLU A 116 -19.70 -16.99 1.18
N SER A 117 -19.71 -17.42 2.45
CA SER A 117 -19.96 -16.57 3.62
C SER A 117 -18.68 -16.03 4.26
N ARG A 118 -17.57 -16.76 4.18
CA ARG A 118 -16.30 -16.43 4.81
C ARG A 118 -15.42 -15.61 3.87
N GLY A 119 -15.54 -14.29 3.96
CA GLY A 119 -14.80 -13.35 3.11
C GLY A 119 -13.31 -13.18 3.44
N LYS A 120 -12.86 -13.44 4.68
CA LYS A 120 -11.46 -13.22 5.08
C LYS A 120 -10.97 -14.09 6.24
N ALA A 121 -9.68 -14.39 6.24
CA ALA A 121 -8.90 -14.77 7.42
C ALA A 121 -7.95 -13.61 7.74
N GLU A 122 -7.96 -13.08 8.97
CA GLU A 122 -7.28 -11.82 9.31
C GLU A 122 -6.77 -11.83 10.75
N LYS A 123 -5.58 -11.25 10.95
CA LYS A 123 -5.03 -10.90 12.27
C LYS A 123 -4.36 -9.54 12.21
N ILE A 124 -4.37 -8.81 13.32
CA ILE A 124 -3.80 -7.47 13.42
C ILE A 124 -2.67 -7.48 14.44
N TYR A 125 -1.57 -6.81 14.12
CA TYR A 125 -0.36 -6.77 14.95
C TYR A 125 0.11 -5.33 15.13
N TRP A 126 0.54 -4.97 16.34
CA TRP A 126 1.18 -3.69 16.61
C TRP A 126 2.63 -3.71 16.14
N PHE A 127 3.02 -2.69 15.37
CA PHE A 127 4.41 -2.37 15.04
C PHE A 127 4.72 -0.94 15.48
N GLN A 128 6.00 -0.63 15.69
CA GLN A 128 6.44 0.77 15.77
C GLN A 128 6.15 1.46 14.43
N ASN A 129 5.64 2.69 14.48
CA ASN A 129 5.40 3.49 13.30
C ASN A 129 6.72 4.09 12.77
N ALA A 130 6.90 4.03 11.45
CA ALA A 130 8.07 4.56 10.73
C ALA A 130 7.73 5.81 9.89
N TRP A 131 6.46 6.21 9.85
CA TRP A 131 5.99 7.40 9.15
C TRP A 131 6.22 8.65 10.01
N LYS A 132 6.91 9.64 9.45
CA LYS A 132 7.14 10.93 10.13
C LYS A 132 5.81 11.66 10.33
N ASN A 133 5.63 12.27 11.50
CA ASN A 133 4.44 13.04 11.87
C ASN A 133 3.13 12.23 11.89
N PHE A 134 3.20 10.91 12.11
CA PHE A 134 1.99 10.12 12.38
C PHE A 134 1.40 10.45 13.76
N PRO A 135 0.07 10.44 13.94
CA PRO A 135 -0.57 10.73 15.24
C PRO A 135 -0.24 9.76 16.39
N SER A 136 0.43 8.63 16.10
CA SER A 136 0.69 7.54 17.04
C SER A 136 2.09 6.95 16.83
N PRO A 137 2.84 6.63 17.91
CA PRO A 137 4.13 5.94 17.80
C PRO A 137 3.98 4.47 17.34
N PHE A 138 2.76 3.94 17.29
CA PHE A 138 2.44 2.58 16.89
C PHE A 138 1.45 2.56 15.71
N VAL A 139 1.55 1.54 14.86
CA VAL A 139 0.63 1.29 13.75
C VAL A 139 0.07 -0.14 13.84
N PRO A 140 -1.25 -0.34 13.68
CA PRO A 140 -1.85 -1.66 13.62
C PRO A 140 -1.78 -2.17 12.18
N VAL A 141 -0.97 -3.20 11.96
CA VAL A 141 -0.83 -3.85 10.65
C VAL A 141 -1.70 -5.10 10.63
N SER A 142 -2.73 -5.07 9.79
CA SER A 142 -3.51 -6.24 9.43
C SER A 142 -2.71 -7.09 8.43
N ILE A 143 -2.62 -8.39 8.72
CA ILE A 143 -2.14 -9.44 7.84
C ILE A 143 -3.34 -10.34 7.56
N ARG A 144 -3.74 -10.47 6.30
CA ARG A 144 -4.97 -11.18 5.92
C ARG A 144 -4.90 -11.89 4.57
N VAL A 145 -5.79 -12.86 4.41
CA VAL A 145 -6.14 -13.49 3.14
C VAL A 145 -7.62 -13.22 2.87
N LEU A 146 -7.90 -12.62 1.71
CA LEU A 146 -9.24 -12.25 1.25
C LEU A 146 -9.74 -13.26 0.22
N ASN A 147 -11.02 -13.65 0.31
CA ASN A 147 -11.67 -14.50 -0.67
C ASN A 147 -12.30 -13.66 -1.79
N HIS A 148 -11.75 -13.74 -3.00
CA HIS A 148 -12.30 -13.11 -4.20
C HIS A 148 -12.96 -14.16 -5.11
N GLY A 149 -13.76 -15.07 -4.54
CA GLY A 149 -14.53 -16.10 -5.26
C GLY A 149 -13.83 -17.46 -5.39
N LYS A 150 -12.81 -17.73 -4.57
CA LYS A 150 -12.08 -19.00 -4.51
C LYS A 150 -12.48 -19.77 -3.26
N ILE A 151 -13.31 -20.80 -3.46
CA ILE A 151 -13.68 -21.76 -2.40
C ILE A 151 -12.50 -22.73 -2.20
N GLY A 152 -12.17 -23.04 -0.95
CA GLY A 152 -11.10 -23.99 -0.64
C GLY A 152 -10.61 -23.91 0.80
N THR A 153 -9.51 -24.61 1.09
CA THR A 153 -8.88 -24.62 2.42
C THR A 153 -7.49 -23.98 2.32
N LEU A 154 -7.19 -23.03 3.20
CA LEU A 154 -5.93 -22.31 3.19
C LEU A 154 -4.76 -23.25 3.58
N ASP A 155 -3.84 -23.45 2.66
CA ASP A 155 -2.57 -24.10 2.97
C ASP A 155 -1.60 -23.11 3.64
N GLY A 156 -1.01 -23.54 4.76
CA GLY A 156 -0.16 -22.67 5.59
C GLY A 156 1.20 -22.39 4.94
N LYS A 157 1.73 -23.33 4.15
CA LYS A 157 2.99 -23.15 3.43
C LYS A 157 2.80 -22.21 2.25
N VAL A 158 1.79 -22.44 1.40
CA VAL A 158 1.44 -21.55 0.28
C VAL A 158 1.16 -20.14 0.78
N CYS A 159 0.43 -19.99 1.89
CA CYS A 159 0.22 -18.70 2.53
C CYS A 159 1.53 -18.02 2.94
N GLY A 160 2.44 -18.76 3.61
CA GLY A 160 3.74 -18.24 4.03
C GLY A 160 4.61 -17.81 2.84
N ASP A 161 4.64 -18.61 1.77
CA ASP A 161 5.39 -18.35 0.55
C ASP A 161 4.85 -17.12 -0.19
N MET A 162 3.52 -16.97 -0.30
CA MET A 162 2.88 -15.80 -0.93
C MET A 162 3.09 -14.51 -0.12
N MET A 163 2.97 -14.56 1.20
CA MET A 163 3.28 -13.42 2.07
C MET A 163 4.77 -13.02 2.01
N ALA A 164 5.68 -14.01 1.94
CA ALA A 164 7.11 -13.74 1.75
C ALA A 164 7.39 -13.13 0.35
N LYS A 165 6.73 -13.63 -0.71
CA LYS A 165 6.80 -13.06 -2.08
C LYS A 165 6.31 -11.61 -2.08
N LEU A 166 5.22 -11.29 -1.40
CA LEU A 166 4.70 -9.92 -1.26
C LEU A 166 5.72 -8.98 -0.61
N ILE A 167 6.18 -9.31 0.60
CA ILE A 167 7.13 -8.47 1.35
C ILE A 167 8.42 -8.26 0.55
N SER A 168 9.01 -9.33 0.03
CA SER A 168 10.27 -9.25 -0.72
C SER A 168 10.12 -8.48 -2.04
N SER A 169 9.02 -8.66 -2.77
CA SER A 169 8.78 -7.93 -4.02
C SER A 169 8.61 -6.43 -3.79
N CYS A 170 7.89 -6.01 -2.75
CA CYS A 170 7.71 -4.59 -2.45
C CYS A 170 9.00 -3.90 -1.95
N ILE A 171 9.91 -4.66 -1.34
CA ILE A 171 11.27 -4.20 -1.04
C ILE A 171 12.12 -4.11 -2.31
N ALA A 172 12.08 -5.13 -3.18
CA ALA A 172 12.83 -5.15 -4.44
C ALA A 172 12.41 -4.00 -5.39
N GLN A 173 11.12 -3.68 -5.45
CA GLN A 173 10.58 -2.52 -6.19
C GLN A 173 10.88 -1.16 -5.54
N LYS A 174 11.55 -1.12 -4.37
CA LYS A 174 11.85 0.10 -3.60
C LYS A 174 10.60 0.92 -3.19
N LYS A 175 9.41 0.31 -3.23
CA LYS A 175 8.15 0.92 -2.75
C LYS A 175 8.01 0.82 -1.22
N SER A 176 8.79 -0.05 -0.59
CA SER A 176 8.91 -0.22 0.87
C SER A 176 10.33 -0.64 1.27
N SER A 177 10.66 -0.54 2.56
CA SER A 177 11.83 -1.18 3.17
C SER A 177 11.40 -1.94 4.44
N LEU A 178 12.29 -2.73 5.07
CA LEU A 178 11.92 -3.45 6.31
C LEU A 178 11.70 -2.53 7.51
N ASP A 179 12.38 -1.38 7.55
CA ASP A 179 12.22 -0.35 8.58
C ASP A 179 11.14 0.69 8.23
N HIS A 180 10.65 0.70 6.99
CA HIS A 180 9.58 1.58 6.51
C HIS A 180 8.66 0.80 5.56
N PHE A 181 8.01 -0.24 6.09
CA PHE A 181 7.17 -1.14 5.32
C PHE A 181 5.74 -0.61 5.22
N ARG A 182 5.20 -0.52 4.00
CA ARG A 182 3.93 0.17 3.71
C ARG A 182 2.80 -0.74 3.25
N GLY A 183 3.06 -2.04 3.22
CA GLY A 183 2.05 -3.01 2.79
C GLY A 183 1.91 -3.13 1.28
N GLY A 184 0.88 -3.85 0.90
CA GLY A 184 0.58 -4.25 -0.46
C GLY A 184 -0.33 -5.48 -0.47
N ASP A 185 -0.63 -5.95 -1.68
CA ASP A 185 -1.41 -7.15 -1.92
C ASP A 185 -0.86 -7.97 -3.09
N ILE A 186 -1.05 -9.28 -3.04
CA ILE A 186 -0.66 -10.23 -4.09
C ILE A 186 -1.75 -11.29 -4.27
N ALA A 187 -2.10 -11.64 -5.51
CA ALA A 187 -3.10 -12.65 -5.82
C ALA A 187 -2.47 -14.01 -6.19
N ASP A 188 -3.12 -15.12 -5.84
CA ASP A 188 -2.72 -16.48 -6.25
C ASP A 188 -3.36 -16.98 -7.55
N GLY A 189 -3.96 -16.07 -8.31
CA GLY A 189 -4.66 -16.34 -9.56
C GLY A 189 -5.26 -15.05 -10.13
N THR A 190 -5.92 -15.16 -11.28
CA THR A 190 -6.51 -14.01 -11.99
C THR A 190 -8.04 -13.99 -11.90
N GLY A 191 -8.61 -12.79 -11.90
CA GLY A 191 -10.06 -12.59 -11.93
C GLY A 191 -10.79 -13.01 -10.65
N ASN A 192 -12.05 -13.46 -10.79
CA ASN A 192 -12.99 -13.71 -9.70
C ASN A 192 -12.85 -15.12 -9.05
N LYS A 193 -11.63 -15.69 -9.05
CA LYS A 193 -11.32 -17.00 -8.46
C LYS A 193 -9.92 -17.01 -7.83
N ALA A 194 -9.59 -15.95 -7.12
CA ALA A 194 -8.31 -15.79 -6.42
C ALA A 194 -8.47 -15.66 -4.90
N TRP A 195 -7.43 -16.02 -4.17
CA TRP A 195 -7.16 -15.46 -2.86
C TRP A 195 -6.18 -14.30 -2.98
N VAL A 196 -6.44 -13.23 -2.23
CA VAL A 196 -5.57 -12.05 -2.17
C VAL A 196 -4.92 -11.98 -0.80
N TYR A 197 -3.60 -12.11 -0.77
CA TYR A 197 -2.75 -11.99 0.42
C TYR A 197 -2.40 -10.51 0.59
N HIS A 198 -2.77 -9.92 1.72
CA HIS A 198 -2.83 -8.48 1.90
C HIS A 198 -2.23 -8.10 3.26
N ILE A 199 -1.27 -7.18 3.26
CA ILE A 199 -0.67 -6.57 4.45
C ILE A 199 -0.90 -5.07 4.40
N PHE A 200 -1.57 -4.47 5.38
CA PHE A 200 -1.92 -3.04 5.38
C PHE A 200 -2.42 -2.51 6.74
N CYS A 201 -2.80 -1.23 6.82
CA CYS A 201 -3.54 -0.67 7.95
C CYS A 201 -4.92 -0.12 7.50
N ASP A 202 -6.01 -0.60 8.14
CA ASP A 202 -7.42 -0.21 7.85
C ASP A 202 -7.98 0.85 8.80
N VAL A 203 -7.19 1.31 9.78
CA VAL A 203 -7.71 2.22 10.81
C VAL A 203 -7.74 3.64 10.27
N GLY A 204 -8.80 4.41 10.56
CA GLY A 204 -9.02 5.73 9.97
C GLY A 204 -7.82 6.68 10.04
N TYR A 205 -7.04 6.65 11.13
CA TYR A 205 -5.82 7.48 11.26
C TYR A 205 -4.65 7.06 10.34
N CYS A 206 -4.71 5.87 9.72
CA CYS A 206 -3.78 5.45 8.66
C CYS A 206 -4.13 6.04 7.27
N LEU A 207 -5.33 6.59 7.11
CA LEU A 207 -5.87 7.13 5.86
C LEU A 207 -5.78 8.66 5.73
N GLY A 208 -5.20 9.31 6.74
CA GLY A 208 -4.53 10.62 6.64
C GLY A 208 -5.40 11.87 6.53
#